data_AF-X1NW03-F1
#
_entry.id   AF-X1NW03-F1
#
_cell.length_a   1.000
_cell.length_b   1.000
_cell.length_c   1.000
_cell.angle_alpha   90.00
_cell.angle_beta   90.00
_cell.angle_gamma   90.00
#
_symmetry.space_group_name_H-M   'P 1'
#
loop_
_entity.id
_entity.type
_entity.pdbx_description
1 polymer ?
#
loop_
_entity_poly.entity_id
_entity_poly.type
_entity_poly.pdbx_seq_one_letter_code
_entity_poly.pdbx_strand_id
1 'polypeptide(L)'
;ILTRILENRGFEVVSVCCKAGAIPKERIGITEEQKIEGPGSFEAMCSPITQAEILNSEGTEFNIAVGLCVGHDSLFFKYAKAPTTVLVAKDRVFGHNPAAALYLSGSYYRKLMRSSPP
;
A
#
# COMPACT_ATOMS: atom_id res chain seq x y z
N ILE A 1 5.04 8.79 -13.41
CA ILE A 1 5.61 8.08 -14.58
C ILE A 1 4.60 7.10 -15.16
N LEU A 2 4.09 6.15 -14.37
CA LEU A 2 3.09 5.18 -14.83
C LEU A 2 1.86 5.83 -15.49
N THR A 3 1.24 6.81 -14.84
CA THR A 3 0.11 7.60 -15.39
C THR A 3 0.38 8.10 -16.81
N ARG A 4 1.49 8.82 -17.01
CA ARG A 4 1.90 9.33 -18.33
C ARG A 4 2.13 8.22 -19.37
N ILE A 5 2.64 7.05 -18.96
CA ILE A 5 2.82 5.91 -19.88
C ILE A 5 1.46 5.40 -20.35
N LEU A 6 0.48 5.28 -19.44
CA LEU A 6 -0.86 4.80 -19.74
C LEU A 6 -1.65 5.82 -20.58
N GLU A 7 -1.62 7.09 -20.23
CA GLU A 7 -2.24 8.18 -21.00
C GLU A 7 -1.70 8.23 -22.44
N ASN A 8 -0.38 8.08 -22.63
CA ASN A 8 0.24 7.99 -23.95
C ASN A 8 -0.18 6.75 -24.76
N ARG A 9 -0.81 5.76 -24.14
CA ARG A 9 -1.40 4.58 -24.79
C ARG A 9 -2.91 4.68 -24.97
N GLY A 10 -3.51 5.83 -24.67
CA GLY A 10 -4.92 6.12 -24.89
C GLY A 10 -5.83 5.72 -23.73
N PHE A 11 -5.29 5.40 -22.55
CA PHE A 11 -6.09 5.17 -21.35
C PHE A 11 -6.45 6.49 -20.67
N GLU A 12 -7.69 6.61 -20.20
CA GLU A 12 -8.06 7.58 -19.18
C GLU A 12 -7.58 7.07 -17.82
N VAL A 13 -6.87 7.91 -17.06
CA VAL A 13 -6.23 7.48 -15.81
C VAL A 13 -6.71 8.29 -14.64
N VAL A 14 -7.35 7.60 -13.70
CA VAL A 14 -7.65 8.11 -12.36
C VAL A 14 -6.55 7.64 -11.40
N SER A 15 -6.09 8.53 -10.52
CA SER A 15 -5.07 8.19 -9.52
C SER A 15 -5.52 8.63 -8.14
N VAL A 16 -5.36 7.73 -7.16
CA VAL A 16 -5.69 8.00 -5.76
C VAL A 16 -4.50 7.63 -4.86
N CYS A 17 -4.17 8.52 -3.92
CA CYS A 17 -3.05 8.33 -3.00
C CYS A 17 -3.49 7.67 -1.69
N CYS A 18 -2.57 6.98 -1.02
CA CYS A 18 -2.87 6.22 0.20
C CYS A 18 -3.50 7.04 1.34
N LYS A 19 -3.13 8.32 1.47
CA LYS A 19 -3.62 9.26 2.49
C LYS A 19 -4.82 10.09 2.01
N ALA A 20 -5.58 9.60 1.03
CA ALA A 20 -6.79 10.26 0.56
C ALA A 20 -7.73 10.59 1.75
N GLY A 21 -8.17 11.84 1.83
CA GLY A 21 -8.97 12.38 2.93
C GLY A 21 -8.17 12.94 4.12
N ALA A 22 -6.84 12.76 4.16
CA ALA A 22 -5.95 13.33 5.18
C ALA A 22 -6.43 13.13 6.63
N ILE A 23 -6.97 11.94 6.92
CA ILE A 23 -7.56 11.65 8.25
C ILE A 23 -6.44 11.55 9.29
N PRO A 24 -6.49 12.31 10.40
CA PRO A 24 -5.47 12.24 11.45
C PRO A 24 -5.48 10.87 12.15
N LYS A 25 -4.31 10.33 12.47
CA LYS A 25 -4.15 9.03 13.16
C LYS A 25 -4.82 9.01 14.55
N GLU A 26 -4.97 10.16 15.18
CA GLU A 26 -5.65 10.37 16.46
C GLU A 26 -7.11 9.88 16.42
N ARG A 27 -7.73 9.85 15.22
CA ARG A 27 -9.08 9.30 15.02
C ARG A 27 -9.19 7.81 15.33
N ILE A 28 -8.09 7.07 15.28
CA ILE A 28 -8.02 5.66 15.65
C ILE A 28 -7.31 5.44 16.99
N GLY A 29 -7.15 6.50 17.80
CA GLY A 29 -6.58 6.44 19.15
C GLY A 29 -5.05 6.42 19.20
N ILE A 30 -4.35 6.71 18.09
CA ILE A 30 -2.90 6.90 18.10
C ILE A 30 -2.58 8.22 18.80
N THR A 31 -1.78 8.17 19.85
CA THR A 31 -1.37 9.37 20.60
C THR A 31 -0.24 10.11 19.90
N GLU A 32 0.02 11.36 20.30
CA GLU A 32 1.11 12.18 19.78
C GLU A 32 2.47 11.49 19.90
N GLU A 33 2.70 10.78 21.01
CA GLU A 33 3.95 10.07 21.31
C GLU A 33 4.16 8.82 20.44
N GLN A 34 3.08 8.31 19.84
CA GLN A 34 3.11 7.14 18.97
C GLN A 34 3.27 7.51 17.49
N LYS A 35 3.25 8.81 17.16
CA LYS A 35 3.50 9.30 15.81
C LYS A 35 4.95 9.04 15.38
N ILE A 36 5.15 8.77 14.10
CA ILE A 36 6.46 8.43 13.53
C ILE A 36 7.38 9.66 13.50
N GLU A 37 6.83 10.82 13.14
CA GLU A 37 7.51 12.12 13.12
C GLU A 37 7.63 12.75 14.52
N GLY A 38 7.00 12.13 15.53
CA GLY A 38 7.00 12.57 16.92
C GLY A 38 5.86 13.53 17.29
N PRO A 39 5.79 13.94 18.57
CA PRO A 39 4.69 14.76 19.09
C PRO A 39 4.55 16.12 18.41
N GLY A 40 3.31 16.58 18.20
CA GLY A 40 3.01 17.89 17.64
C GLY A 40 3.10 17.97 16.11
N SER A 41 3.50 16.88 15.45
CA SER A 41 3.48 16.75 13.99
C SER A 41 2.11 16.25 13.50
N PHE A 42 1.64 16.76 12.36
CA PHE A 42 0.45 16.22 11.72
C PHE A 42 0.78 14.94 10.97
N GLU A 43 0.13 13.83 11.33
CA GLU A 43 0.28 12.57 10.62
C GLU A 43 -1.07 12.03 10.12
N ALA A 44 -1.26 12.09 8.80
CA ALA A 44 -2.39 11.45 8.16
C ALA A 44 -2.21 9.92 8.07
N MET A 45 -3.27 9.20 8.40
CA MET A 45 -3.38 7.76 8.21
C MET A 45 -3.75 7.41 6.75
N CYS A 46 -3.45 6.17 6.35
CA CYS A 46 -3.89 5.67 5.05
C CYS A 46 -5.37 5.27 5.10
N SER A 47 -6.08 5.36 3.97
CA SER A 47 -7.45 4.88 3.84
C SER A 47 -7.62 3.98 2.61
N PRO A 48 -7.37 2.66 2.72
CA PRO A 48 -7.50 1.73 1.59
C PRO A 48 -8.94 1.60 1.08
N ILE A 49 -9.93 1.62 1.97
CA ILE A 49 -11.34 1.51 1.59
C ILE A 49 -11.77 2.76 0.85
N THR A 50 -11.41 3.96 1.33
CA THR A 50 -11.71 5.20 0.60
C THR A 50 -11.06 5.24 -0.78
N GLN A 51 -9.83 4.73 -0.93
CA GLN A 51 -9.20 4.63 -2.25
C GLN A 51 -10.02 3.75 -3.20
N ALA A 52 -10.47 2.58 -2.74
CA ALA A 52 -11.31 1.69 -3.54
C ALA A 52 -12.65 2.36 -3.91
N GLU A 53 -13.32 3.01 -2.96
CA GLU A 53 -14.61 3.66 -3.20
C GLU A 53 -14.49 4.86 -4.15
N ILE A 54 -13.40 5.64 -4.09
CA ILE A 54 -13.13 6.69 -5.07
C ILE A 54 -13.00 6.10 -6.47
N LEU A 55 -12.19 5.05 -6.65
CA LEU A 55 -12.04 4.43 -7.97
C LEU A 55 -13.35 3.80 -8.47
N ASN A 56 -14.13 3.21 -7.56
CA ASN A 56 -15.47 2.71 -7.87
C ASN A 56 -16.42 3.84 -8.32
N SER A 57 -16.37 5.02 -7.69
CA SER A 57 -17.23 6.16 -8.06
C SER A 57 -16.83 6.81 -9.37
N GLU A 58 -15.53 6.80 -9.67
CA GLU A 58 -14.99 7.24 -10.96
C GLU A 58 -15.21 6.20 -12.07
N GLY A 59 -15.78 5.03 -11.74
CA GLY A 59 -16.15 4.01 -12.73
C GLY A 59 -14.96 3.34 -13.39
N THR A 60 -13.82 3.19 -12.69
CA THR A 60 -12.66 2.52 -13.28
C THR A 60 -12.97 1.08 -13.67
N GLU A 61 -12.48 0.65 -14.83
CA GLU A 61 -12.72 -0.71 -15.37
C GLU A 61 -11.58 -1.68 -15.01
N PHE A 62 -10.41 -1.15 -14.65
CA PHE A 62 -9.23 -1.90 -14.27
C PHE A 62 -8.33 -1.07 -13.35
N ASN A 63 -7.85 -1.69 -12.26
CA ASN A 63 -7.00 -1.01 -11.27
C ASN A 63 -5.58 -1.57 -11.27
N ILE A 64 -4.60 -0.68 -11.07
CA ILE A 64 -3.19 -1.05 -10.88
C ILE A 64 -2.73 -0.57 -9.50
N ALA A 65 -2.47 -1.51 -8.59
CA ALA A 65 -1.91 -1.23 -7.28
C ALA A 65 -0.39 -1.02 -7.36
N VAL A 66 0.08 0.08 -6.76
CA VAL A 66 1.49 0.48 -6.78
C VAL A 66 1.94 0.86 -5.36
N GLY A 67 2.69 -0.02 -4.71
CA GLY A 67 3.38 0.28 -3.45
C GLY A 67 2.46 0.47 -2.25
N LEU A 68 1.31 -0.18 -2.24
CA LEU A 68 0.42 -0.25 -1.08
C LEU A 68 0.97 -1.22 -0.01
N CYS A 69 0.64 -0.97 1.25
CA CYS A 69 1.10 -1.82 2.36
C CYS A 69 0.27 -3.11 2.40
N VAL A 70 0.84 -4.24 2.81
CA VAL A 70 0.19 -5.58 2.80
C VAL A 70 -1.24 -5.58 3.39
N GLY A 71 -1.42 -4.99 4.57
CA GLY A 71 -2.75 -4.90 5.19
C GLY A 71 -3.71 -3.96 4.47
N HIS A 72 -3.19 -2.89 3.85
CA HIS A 72 -3.98 -1.95 3.06
C HIS A 72 -4.38 -2.52 1.70
N ASP A 73 -3.51 -3.28 1.05
CA ASP A 73 -3.80 -4.00 -0.20
C ASP A 73 -4.98 -4.94 -0.04
N SER A 74 -4.96 -5.74 1.04
CA SER A 74 -6.03 -6.71 1.30
C SER A 74 -7.40 -6.04 1.44
N LEU A 75 -7.45 -4.89 2.13
CA LEU A 75 -8.69 -4.11 2.23
C LEU A 75 -9.04 -3.46 0.89
N PHE A 76 -8.09 -2.86 0.18
CA PHE A 76 -8.36 -2.27 -1.13
C PHE A 76 -8.98 -3.31 -2.10
N PHE A 77 -8.37 -4.50 -2.23
CA PHE A 77 -8.89 -5.56 -3.11
C PHE A 77 -10.27 -6.06 -2.71
N LYS A 78 -10.58 -6.08 -1.41
CA LYS A 78 -11.89 -6.50 -0.93
C LYS A 78 -13.01 -5.55 -1.35
N TYR A 79 -12.73 -4.24 -1.44
CA TYR A 79 -13.73 -3.21 -1.72
C TYR A 79 -13.68 -2.67 -3.16
N ALA A 80 -12.59 -2.91 -3.90
CA ALA A 80 -12.50 -2.56 -5.32
C ALA A 80 -13.46 -3.45 -6.13
N LYS A 81 -14.30 -2.83 -6.97
CA LYS A 81 -15.23 -3.56 -7.85
C LYS A 81 -14.56 -4.06 -9.12
N ALA A 82 -13.66 -3.27 -9.68
CA ALA A 82 -12.92 -3.62 -10.88
C ALA A 82 -11.76 -4.59 -10.58
N PRO A 83 -11.40 -5.47 -11.54
CA PRO A 83 -10.22 -6.32 -11.42
C PRO A 83 -8.99 -5.46 -11.14
N THR A 84 -8.18 -5.93 -10.18
CA THR A 84 -6.98 -5.22 -9.73
C THR A 84 -5.77 -6.11 -9.93
N THR A 85 -4.71 -5.55 -10.52
CA THR A 85 -3.38 -6.17 -10.55
C THR A 85 -2.39 -5.39 -9.68
N VAL A 86 -1.36 -6.06 -9.19
CA VAL A 86 -0.28 -5.45 -8.42
C VAL A 86 0.93 -5.29 -9.34
N LEU A 87 1.29 -4.04 -9.65
CA LEU A 87 2.51 -3.75 -10.40
C LEU A 87 3.74 -3.71 -9.46
N VAL A 88 3.56 -3.15 -8.26
CA VAL A 88 4.63 -3.00 -7.28
C VAL A 88 4.09 -3.39 -5.90
N ALA A 89 4.57 -4.50 -5.35
CA ALA A 89 4.34 -4.82 -3.95
C ALA A 89 5.23 -3.92 -3.07
N LYS A 90 4.67 -3.31 -2.02
CA LYS A 90 5.50 -2.46 -1.14
C LYS A 90 6.44 -3.31 -0.32
N ASP A 91 7.72 -3.02 -0.48
CA ASP A 91 8.76 -3.54 0.39
C ASP A 91 9.82 -2.47 0.58
N ARG A 92 9.96 -1.97 1.81
CA ARG A 92 10.98 -0.97 2.14
C ARG A 92 12.36 -1.60 2.37
N VAL A 93 12.42 -2.88 2.72
CA VAL A 93 13.66 -3.59 3.05
C VAL A 93 14.37 -3.99 1.77
N PHE A 94 13.63 -4.55 0.80
CA PHE A 94 14.20 -5.04 -0.46
C PHE A 94 13.88 -4.16 -1.67
N GLY A 95 13.49 -2.89 -1.45
CA GLY A 95 13.24 -1.95 -2.54
C GLY A 95 12.17 -2.45 -3.53
N HIS A 96 11.04 -2.92 -3.01
CA HIS A 96 9.93 -3.50 -3.77
C HIS A 96 10.16 -4.90 -4.38
N ASN A 97 11.16 -5.66 -3.89
CA ASN A 97 11.38 -7.06 -4.25
C ASN A 97 11.17 -8.02 -3.06
N PRO A 98 9.92 -8.23 -2.61
CA PRO A 98 9.65 -9.07 -1.43
C PRO A 98 10.01 -10.55 -1.62
N ALA A 99 10.12 -11.04 -2.86
CA ALA A 99 10.55 -12.41 -3.13
C ALA A 99 12.01 -12.65 -2.69
N ALA A 100 12.85 -11.61 -2.64
CA ALA A 100 14.22 -11.72 -2.16
C ALA A 100 14.29 -12.26 -0.72
N ALA A 101 13.34 -11.89 0.15
CA ALA A 101 13.27 -12.42 1.51
C ALA A 101 13.12 -13.96 1.53
N LEU A 102 12.30 -14.50 0.63
CA LEU A 102 12.05 -15.93 0.50
C LEU A 102 13.28 -16.64 -0.09
N TYR A 103 13.89 -16.09 -1.13
CA TYR A 103 15.07 -16.69 -1.76
C TYR A 103 16.28 -16.74 -0.82
N LEU A 104 16.41 -15.74 0.06
CA LEU A 104 17.49 -15.63 1.03
C LEU A 104 17.17 -16.32 2.37
N SER A 105 16.00 -16.96 2.50
CA SER A 105 15.60 -17.69 3.71
C SER A 105 16.52 -18.86 4.05
N GLY A 106 17.21 -19.45 3.08
CA GLY A 106 18.22 -20.50 3.31
C GLY A 106 19.59 -19.99 3.77
N SER A 107 19.87 -18.69 3.61
CA SER A 107 21.18 -18.06 3.86
C SER A 107 21.07 -16.91 4.88
N TYR A 108 21.03 -15.66 4.41
CA TYR A 108 21.04 -14.45 5.25
C TYR A 108 19.85 -14.39 6.23
N TYR A 109 18.71 -14.97 5.88
CA TYR A 109 17.51 -15.02 6.73
C TYR A 109 17.23 -16.40 7.33
N ARG A 110 18.22 -17.29 7.41
CA ARG A 110 18.07 -18.65 7.99
C ARG A 110 17.46 -18.66 9.39
N LYS A 111 17.62 -17.60 10.18
CA LYS A 111 16.99 -17.47 11.49
C LYS A 111 15.46 -17.56 11.45
N LEU A 112 14.82 -17.13 10.36
CA LEU A 112 13.36 -17.19 10.18
C LEU A 112 12.84 -18.61 9.95
N MET A 113 13.73 -19.55 9.58
CA MET A 113 13.40 -20.96 9.32
C MET A 113 13.60 -21.85 10.55
N ARG A 114 13.99 -21.29 11.71
CA ARG A 114 14.21 -22.06 12.94
C ARG A 114 12.86 -22.47 13.54
N SER A 115 12.74 -23.74 13.91
CA SER A 115 11.54 -24.33 14.50
C SER A 115 11.29 -23.93 15.96
N SER A 116 12.25 -23.25 16.59
CA SER A 116 12.21 -22.85 17.99
C SER A 116 12.72 -21.42 18.13
N PRO A 117 12.14 -20.60 19.03
CA PRO A 117 12.64 -19.25 19.28
C PRO A 117 14.09 -19.29 19.81
N PRO A 118 14.87 -18.21 19.62
CA PRO A 118 16.10 -18.02 20.37
C PRO A 118 15.87 -17.92 21.88
#